data_AF-A0A0N8W0K9-F1
#
_entry.id   AF-A0A0N8W0K9-F1
#
_cell.length_a   1.000
_cell.length_b   1.000
_cell.length_c   1.000
_cell.angle_alpha   90.00
_cell.angle_beta   90.00
_cell.angle_gamma   90.00
#
_symmetry.space_group_name_H-M   'P 1'
#
loop_
_entity.id
_entity.type
_entity.pdbx_description
1 polymer ?
#
loop_
_entity_poly.entity_id
_entity_poly.type
_entity_poly.pdbx_seq_one_letter_code
_entity_poly.pdbx_strand_id
1 'polypeptide(L)'
;MRQGFDREKYIQLQSEHISARRAEIGGKLYLEMGGKLFDDLHASRVLPGFTPDNKIAMLEHIREEVEIVVCVNAKDLQRQKVRADLGIPYEEDALRLVDVFRERGFMVNNVVMTQLEEDNALAQDFIARMEKLGLRVARHRTIPGYPTDTARIISEEGFGRNDYVETTRDLVVVTAPGPGSGKLATCLSQVYHEYKRGIQAGYAKFETFPIWNLPLEHPVNLAYEAATVDLDDINVIDPFHLSAYGKQVTSYNRDVEVFPLLKSMLEVIAGASPYQSPTDMGVNMAGYAMSDDAACREAANQEIIRRYYKALVDERREERDALLSERVAMVMSKAGVSTADRAVVAPALDVEAATGGPASAMELADGTIITGKTSELLGCSSAMLLNALKHLAGIEKSVNLLAPDSIEPIQTLKTQHLGSRNPRLHTDEVLIALSVSASRSAEASRALAELKNLRGCDCHTTTILGSVDEGIFRNLGVLVTSEPKYQRKTLYRKR
;
A
#
# COMPACT_ATOMS: atom_id res chain seq x y z
N MET A 1 15.56 1.97 13.09
CA MET A 1 15.75 2.23 11.64
C MET A 1 16.27 3.64 11.45
N ARG A 2 17.33 3.82 10.65
CA ARG A 2 17.87 5.14 10.30
C ARG A 2 16.87 5.89 9.41
N GLN A 3 16.57 7.14 9.74
CA GLN A 3 15.70 8.00 8.91
C GLN A 3 16.44 8.34 7.61
N GLY A 4 15.72 8.37 6.48
CA GLY A 4 16.25 8.78 5.17
C GLY A 4 15.34 9.66 4.34
N PHE A 5 14.19 10.04 4.90
CA PHE A 5 13.21 10.91 4.27
C PHE A 5 12.83 12.07 5.20
N ASP A 6 12.93 13.29 4.69
CA ASP A 6 12.51 14.50 5.39
C ASP A 6 11.02 14.77 5.12
N ARG A 7 10.18 14.36 6.07
CA ARG A 7 8.72 14.52 6.00
C ARG A 7 8.30 15.98 5.90
N GLU A 8 8.89 16.87 6.70
CA GLU A 8 8.45 18.27 6.75
C GLU A 8 8.83 18.99 5.45
N LYS A 9 10.05 18.76 4.96
CA LYS A 9 10.49 19.26 3.65
C LYS A 9 9.59 18.74 2.53
N TYR A 10 9.20 17.46 2.56
CA TYR A 10 8.28 16.90 1.57
C TYR A 10 6.93 17.60 1.57
N ILE A 11 6.33 17.72 2.76
CA ILE A 11 5.02 18.33 2.93
C ILE A 11 5.02 19.77 2.38
N GLN A 12 6.06 20.55 2.68
CA GLN A 12 6.21 21.90 2.15
C GLN A 12 6.41 21.90 0.62
N LEU A 13 7.44 21.22 0.11
CA LEU A 13 7.76 21.23 -1.32
C LEU A 13 6.60 20.72 -2.19
N GLN A 14 5.93 19.68 -1.74
CA GLN A 14 4.89 19.03 -2.50
C GLN A 14 3.61 19.88 -2.59
N SER A 15 3.22 20.52 -1.48
CA SER A 15 2.06 21.43 -1.47
C SER A 15 2.34 22.69 -2.30
N GLU A 16 3.52 23.29 -2.15
CA GLU A 16 3.97 24.43 -2.97
C GLU A 16 3.97 24.09 -4.47
N HIS A 17 4.49 22.92 -4.85
CA HIS A 17 4.55 22.49 -6.25
C HIS A 17 3.15 22.25 -6.86
N ILE A 18 2.20 21.69 -6.09
CA ILE A 18 0.82 21.52 -6.54
C ILE A 18 0.13 22.88 -6.73
N SER A 19 0.33 23.81 -5.80
CA SER A 19 -0.20 25.17 -5.91
C SER A 19 0.39 25.93 -7.11
N ALA A 20 1.69 25.79 -7.36
CA ALA A 20 2.37 26.36 -8.53
C ALA A 20 1.81 25.78 -9.83
N ARG A 21 1.64 24.45 -9.91
CA ARG A 21 1.05 23.77 -11.08
C ARG A 21 -0.34 24.31 -11.40
N ARG A 22 -1.19 24.50 -10.40
CA ARG A 22 -2.54 25.07 -10.59
C ARG A 22 -2.47 26.48 -11.16
N ALA A 23 -1.55 27.32 -10.66
CA ALA A 23 -1.37 28.68 -11.16
C ALA A 23 -0.88 28.70 -12.62
N GLU A 24 0.06 27.84 -12.99
CA GLU A 24 0.57 27.70 -14.37
C GLU A 24 -0.53 27.31 -15.37
N ILE A 25 -1.50 26.52 -14.94
CA ILE A 25 -2.60 25.99 -15.75
C ILE A 25 -3.75 27.00 -15.97
N GLY A 26 -3.75 28.12 -15.25
CA GLY A 26 -4.78 29.16 -15.40
C GLY A 26 -5.85 29.16 -14.31
N GLY A 27 -5.62 28.45 -13.19
CA GLY A 27 -6.37 28.67 -11.95
C GLY A 27 -7.10 27.45 -11.40
N LYS A 28 -7.60 26.53 -12.25
CA LYS A 28 -8.32 25.33 -11.80
C LYS A 28 -7.61 24.03 -12.19
N LEU A 29 -7.40 23.14 -11.23
CA LEU A 29 -6.64 21.89 -11.40
C LEU A 29 -7.44 20.67 -10.93
N TYR A 30 -7.64 19.72 -11.83
CA TYR A 30 -8.09 18.36 -11.52
C TYR A 30 -6.86 17.46 -11.34
N LEU A 31 -6.57 17.12 -10.09
CA LEU A 31 -5.41 16.32 -9.70
C LEU A 31 -5.83 14.86 -9.49
N GLU A 32 -5.43 13.97 -10.40
CA GLU A 32 -5.60 12.54 -10.19
C GLU A 32 -4.60 12.05 -9.13
N MET A 33 -5.11 11.50 -8.03
CA MET A 33 -4.26 10.82 -7.05
C MET A 33 -4.26 9.31 -7.28
N GLY A 34 -3.11 8.79 -7.70
CA GLY A 34 -2.84 7.37 -7.86
C GLY A 34 -2.38 6.70 -6.56
N GLY A 35 -2.62 5.40 -6.46
CA GLY A 35 -2.19 4.57 -5.33
C GLY A 35 -2.95 4.79 -4.02
N LYS A 36 -2.34 4.33 -2.92
CA LYS A 36 -2.90 4.40 -1.57
C LYS A 36 -2.69 5.77 -0.96
N LEU A 37 -3.68 6.27 -0.21
CA LEU A 37 -3.68 7.63 0.32
C LEU A 37 -3.43 7.70 1.84
N PHE A 38 -4.11 6.86 2.61
CA PHE A 38 -4.06 6.86 4.08
C PHE A 38 -3.14 5.79 4.65
N ASP A 39 -2.89 4.74 3.87
CA ASP A 39 -2.30 3.48 4.28
C ASP A 39 -1.15 3.08 3.33
N ASP A 40 -0.31 4.04 2.92
CA ASP A 40 0.85 3.77 2.07
C ASP A 40 2.01 3.17 2.88
N LEU A 41 1.77 1.96 3.38
CA LEU A 41 2.73 1.17 4.16
C LEU A 41 3.95 0.76 3.34
N HIS A 42 3.83 0.73 2.00
CA HIS A 42 4.99 0.48 1.14
C HIS A 42 5.92 1.69 1.17
N ALA A 43 5.41 2.90 0.92
CA ALA A 43 6.19 4.13 1.00
C ALA A 43 6.89 4.28 2.37
N SER A 44 6.18 3.99 3.47
CA SER A 44 6.77 4.14 4.81
C SER A 44 7.93 3.19 5.10
N ARG A 45 7.99 2.04 4.42
CA ARG A 45 9.10 1.08 4.55
C ARG A 45 10.23 1.35 3.58
N VAL A 46 9.92 1.89 2.40
CA VAL A 46 10.91 2.18 1.35
C VAL A 46 11.59 3.54 1.56
N LEU A 47 10.88 4.50 2.16
CA LEU A 47 11.36 5.85 2.47
C LEU A 47 11.27 6.09 3.98
N PRO A 48 12.25 5.65 4.80
CA PRO A 48 12.19 5.77 6.26
C PRO A 48 12.03 7.24 6.70
N GLY A 49 10.86 7.59 7.23
CA GLY A 49 10.47 8.96 7.57
C GLY A 49 9.19 9.41 6.86
N PHE A 50 8.81 8.76 5.76
CA PHE A 50 7.49 8.90 5.16
C PHE A 50 6.46 8.16 6.02
N THR A 51 5.44 8.85 6.56
CA THR A 51 4.36 8.15 7.26
C THR A 51 3.29 7.65 6.29
N PRO A 52 2.51 6.61 6.64
CA PRO A 52 1.52 6.03 5.73
C PRO A 52 0.48 7.04 5.21
N ASP A 53 0.27 8.13 5.93
CA ASP A 53 -0.67 9.22 5.62
C ASP A 53 0.01 10.53 5.17
N ASN A 54 1.31 10.51 4.82
CA ASN A 54 2.05 11.71 4.42
C ASN A 54 1.39 12.48 3.26
N LYS A 55 0.75 11.78 2.31
CA LYS A 55 0.02 12.40 1.20
C LYS A 55 -1.13 13.26 1.70
N ILE A 56 -1.83 12.80 2.74
CA ILE A 56 -2.96 13.51 3.33
C ILE A 56 -2.45 14.65 4.21
N ALA A 57 -1.42 14.41 5.03
CA ALA A 57 -0.78 15.47 5.81
C ALA A 57 -0.29 16.62 4.92
N MET A 58 0.19 16.31 3.71
CA MET A 58 0.53 17.32 2.70
C MET A 58 -0.69 18.11 2.22
N LEU A 59 -1.79 17.43 1.90
CA LEU A 59 -3.04 18.10 1.48
C LEU A 59 -3.66 18.93 2.62
N GLU A 60 -3.44 18.56 3.88
CA GLU A 60 -3.96 19.28 5.06
C GLU A 60 -3.40 20.71 5.12
N HIS A 61 -2.19 20.97 4.63
CA HIS A 61 -1.62 22.32 4.54
C HIS A 61 -2.33 23.25 3.55
N ILE A 62 -2.97 22.69 2.53
CA ILE A 62 -3.73 23.43 1.51
C ILE A 62 -5.21 23.06 1.56
N ARG A 63 -5.68 22.56 2.71
CA ARG A 63 -7.02 21.97 2.88
C ARG A 63 -8.15 22.90 2.47
N GLU A 64 -8.02 24.20 2.75
CA GLU A 64 -9.06 25.19 2.45
C GLU A 64 -9.25 25.41 0.94
N GLU A 65 -8.27 25.01 0.14
CA GLU A 65 -8.28 25.12 -1.32
C GLU A 65 -8.61 23.79 -2.02
N VAL A 66 -8.65 22.67 -1.28
CA VAL A 66 -8.83 21.31 -1.82
C VAL A 66 -10.27 20.81 -1.72
N GLU A 67 -10.91 20.44 -2.82
CA GLU A 67 -12.15 19.66 -2.84
C GLU A 67 -11.86 18.21 -3.27
N ILE A 68 -12.41 17.22 -2.56
CA ILE A 68 -12.23 15.81 -2.88
C ILE A 68 -13.42 15.31 -3.71
N VAL A 69 -13.11 14.63 -4.81
CA VAL A 69 -14.06 13.90 -5.65
C VAL A 69 -13.71 12.42 -5.62
N VAL A 70 -14.67 11.56 -5.25
CA VAL A 70 -14.48 10.11 -5.19
C VAL A 70 -15.11 9.45 -6.42
N CYS A 71 -14.31 8.78 -7.23
CA CYS A 71 -14.78 7.97 -8.36
C CYS A 71 -15.04 6.51 -7.94
N VAL A 72 -16.16 5.96 -8.40
CA VAL A 72 -16.55 4.56 -8.22
C VAL A 72 -16.97 4.01 -9.58
N ASN A 73 -16.46 2.83 -9.96
CA ASN A 73 -16.85 2.17 -11.20
C ASN A 73 -18.10 1.31 -10.98
N ALA A 74 -19.14 1.57 -11.75
CA ALA A 74 -20.42 0.87 -11.66
C ALA A 74 -20.29 -0.65 -11.85
N LYS A 75 -19.32 -1.11 -12.66
CA LYS A 75 -19.06 -2.53 -12.89
C LYS A 75 -18.33 -3.21 -11.73
N ASP A 76 -17.56 -2.46 -10.95
CA ASP A 76 -16.90 -2.99 -9.76
C ASP A 76 -17.91 -3.27 -8.63
N LEU A 77 -19.02 -2.53 -8.58
CA LEU A 77 -20.16 -2.82 -7.71
C LEU A 77 -20.84 -4.14 -8.08
N GLN A 78 -21.12 -4.36 -9.37
CA GLN A 78 -21.71 -5.61 -9.87
C GLN A 78 -20.81 -6.83 -9.58
N ARG A 79 -19.50 -6.65 -9.69
CA ARG A 79 -18.50 -7.68 -9.41
C ARG A 79 -18.24 -7.89 -7.92
N GLN A 80 -18.82 -7.06 -7.05
CA GLN A 80 -18.54 -7.03 -5.62
C GLN A 80 -17.03 -7.00 -5.34
N LYS A 81 -16.30 -6.17 -6.09
CA LYS A 81 -14.85 -6.10 -6.02
C LYS A 81 -14.41 -5.72 -4.60
N VAL A 82 -13.53 -6.52 -4.01
CA VAL A 82 -13.01 -6.31 -2.66
C VAL A 82 -11.62 -5.66 -2.72
N ARG A 83 -11.38 -4.68 -1.86
CA ARG A 83 -10.06 -4.10 -1.67
C ARG A 83 -9.22 -5.04 -0.80
N ALA A 84 -8.20 -5.65 -1.38
CA ALA A 84 -7.39 -6.70 -0.75
C ALA A 84 -6.75 -6.27 0.58
N ASP A 85 -6.35 -5.00 0.73
CA ASP A 85 -5.68 -4.50 1.93
C ASP A 85 -6.60 -4.41 3.16
N LEU A 86 -7.87 -4.06 2.95
CA LEU A 86 -8.84 -3.82 4.03
C LEU A 86 -9.86 -4.95 4.15
N GLY A 87 -10.02 -5.79 3.12
CA GLY A 87 -10.99 -6.87 3.10
C GLY A 87 -12.45 -6.40 2.95
N ILE A 88 -12.68 -5.15 2.54
CA ILE A 88 -14.01 -4.56 2.36
C ILE A 88 -14.35 -4.34 0.86
N PRO A 89 -15.62 -4.42 0.45
CA PRO A 89 -16.06 -4.08 -0.90
C PRO A 89 -15.72 -2.63 -1.29
N TYR A 90 -15.53 -2.38 -2.59
CA TYR A 90 -15.30 -1.03 -3.13
C TYR A 90 -16.44 -0.06 -2.82
N GLU A 91 -17.67 -0.57 -2.69
CA GLU A 91 -18.83 0.18 -2.22
C GLU A 91 -18.57 0.79 -0.84
N GLU A 92 -18.20 -0.05 0.14
CA GLU A 92 -17.94 0.36 1.51
C GLU A 92 -16.68 1.24 1.61
N ASP A 93 -15.64 0.94 0.83
CA ASP A 93 -14.43 1.77 0.82
C ASP A 93 -14.70 3.18 0.28
N ALA A 94 -15.64 3.36 -0.65
CA ALA A 94 -16.04 4.68 -1.11
C ALA A 94 -16.69 5.51 0.02
N LEU A 95 -17.59 4.91 0.82
CA LEU A 95 -18.14 5.58 2.01
C LEU A 95 -17.06 5.88 3.04
N ARG A 96 -16.18 4.90 3.32
CA ARG A 96 -15.06 5.06 4.25
C ARG A 96 -14.13 6.20 3.81
N LEU A 97 -13.83 6.32 2.52
CA LEU A 97 -13.03 7.43 2.00
C LEU A 97 -13.70 8.78 2.27
N VAL A 98 -15.01 8.90 1.99
CA VAL A 98 -15.78 10.14 2.26
C VAL A 98 -15.65 10.52 3.75
N ASP A 99 -15.90 9.58 4.65
CA ASP A 99 -15.88 9.84 6.10
C ASP A 99 -14.47 10.23 6.57
N VAL A 100 -13.44 9.47 6.19
CA VAL A 100 -12.07 9.73 6.63
C VAL A 100 -11.54 11.08 6.11
N PHE A 101 -11.93 11.50 4.90
CA PHE A 101 -11.61 12.84 4.42
C PHE A 101 -12.36 13.94 5.20
N ARG A 102 -13.66 13.75 5.46
CA ARG A 102 -14.46 14.71 6.24
C ARG A 102 -13.99 14.82 7.70
N GLU A 103 -13.58 13.72 8.32
CA GLU A 103 -12.99 13.70 9.67
C GLU A 103 -11.72 14.57 9.77
N ARG A 104 -10.95 14.66 8.69
CA ARG A 104 -9.77 15.54 8.57
C ARG A 104 -10.11 16.98 8.10
N GLY A 105 -11.40 17.28 7.91
CA GLY A 105 -11.91 18.60 7.55
C GLY A 105 -11.86 18.91 6.05
N PHE A 106 -11.64 17.92 5.18
CA PHE A 106 -11.71 18.14 3.74
C PHE A 106 -13.16 18.28 3.26
N MET A 107 -13.37 19.12 2.26
CA MET A 107 -14.65 19.22 1.58
C MET A 107 -14.84 18.02 0.66
N VAL A 108 -15.87 17.21 0.94
CA VAL A 108 -16.26 16.07 0.11
C VAL A 108 -17.76 16.16 -0.14
N ASN A 109 -18.13 16.65 -1.32
CA ASN A 109 -19.53 16.86 -1.72
C ASN A 109 -19.95 16.00 -2.91
N ASN A 110 -18.97 15.49 -3.67
CA ASN A 110 -19.20 14.94 -5.00
C ASN A 110 -18.63 13.51 -5.10
N VAL A 111 -19.47 12.60 -5.60
CA VAL A 111 -19.10 11.24 -6.01
C VAL A 111 -19.36 11.10 -7.51
N VAL A 112 -18.49 10.40 -8.23
CA VAL A 112 -18.66 10.14 -9.67
C VAL A 112 -18.84 8.65 -9.90
N MET A 113 -20.00 8.28 -10.41
CA MET A 113 -20.28 6.91 -10.84
C MET A 113 -19.84 6.74 -12.29
N THR A 114 -18.71 6.09 -12.51
CA THR A 114 -18.11 5.87 -13.84
C THR A 114 -18.60 4.57 -14.48
N GLN A 115 -18.57 4.52 -15.82
CA GLN A 115 -19.07 3.39 -16.61
C GLN A 115 -20.51 2.98 -16.28
N LEU A 116 -21.36 3.97 -15.96
CA LEU A 116 -22.75 3.74 -15.61
C LEU A 116 -23.58 3.44 -16.85
N GLU A 117 -24.14 2.24 -16.88
CA GLU A 117 -25.12 1.76 -17.86
C GLU A 117 -26.52 1.75 -17.22
N GLU A 118 -27.58 1.92 -18.01
CA GLU A 118 -28.95 2.15 -17.50
C GLU A 118 -29.54 0.94 -16.77
N ASP A 119 -29.11 -0.26 -17.13
CA ASP A 119 -29.57 -1.55 -16.60
C ASP A 119 -28.87 -1.97 -15.29
N ASN A 120 -27.92 -1.18 -14.78
CA ASN A 120 -27.19 -1.51 -13.57
C ASN A 120 -27.93 -1.09 -12.29
N ALA A 121 -28.86 -1.92 -11.85
CA ALA A 121 -29.68 -1.69 -10.64
C ALA A 121 -28.84 -1.43 -9.37
N LEU A 122 -27.76 -2.19 -9.15
CA LEU A 122 -26.88 -2.01 -7.98
C LEU A 122 -26.22 -0.63 -7.96
N ALA A 123 -25.82 -0.11 -9.13
CA ALA A 123 -25.28 1.24 -9.22
C ALA A 123 -26.35 2.31 -8.94
N GLN A 124 -27.61 2.09 -9.36
CA GLN A 124 -28.72 3.01 -9.04
C GLN A 124 -29.02 3.03 -7.54
N ASP A 125 -29.03 1.88 -6.88
CA ASP A 125 -29.23 1.78 -5.43
C ASP A 125 -28.11 2.51 -4.66
N PHE A 126 -26.86 2.35 -5.10
CA PHE A 126 -25.72 3.05 -4.52
C PHE A 126 -25.80 4.57 -4.74
N ILE A 127 -26.21 5.02 -5.93
CA ILE A 127 -26.45 6.45 -6.21
C ILE A 127 -27.49 7.01 -5.24
N ALA A 128 -28.64 6.35 -5.11
CA ALA A 128 -29.71 6.78 -4.21
C ALA A 128 -29.26 6.77 -2.74
N ARG A 129 -28.41 5.81 -2.34
CA ARG A 129 -27.80 5.77 -1.00
C ARG A 129 -26.89 6.97 -0.76
N MET A 130 -25.99 7.29 -1.70
CA MET A 130 -25.07 8.43 -1.59
C MET A 130 -25.81 9.77 -1.56
N GLU A 131 -26.85 9.92 -2.39
CA GLU A 131 -27.71 11.11 -2.39
C GLU A 131 -28.44 11.30 -1.05
N LYS A 132 -28.95 10.22 -0.44
CA LYS A 132 -29.55 10.27 0.91
C LYS A 132 -28.54 10.66 2.00
N LEU A 133 -27.26 10.39 1.81
CA LEU A 133 -26.17 10.80 2.71
C LEU A 133 -25.70 12.25 2.46
N GLY A 134 -26.40 12.99 1.58
CA GLY A 134 -26.13 14.39 1.29
C GLY A 134 -24.98 14.63 0.31
N LEU A 135 -24.57 13.62 -0.45
CA LEU A 135 -23.59 13.75 -1.53
C LEU A 135 -24.30 13.99 -2.86
N ARG A 136 -23.68 14.77 -3.75
CA ARG A 136 -24.08 14.85 -5.16
C ARG A 136 -23.39 13.73 -5.93
N VAL A 137 -24.13 13.04 -6.79
CA VAL A 137 -23.59 11.93 -7.58
C VAL A 137 -23.70 12.23 -9.07
N ALA A 138 -22.55 12.43 -9.72
CA ALA A 138 -22.46 12.63 -11.16
C ALA A 138 -22.40 11.28 -11.89
N ARG A 139 -23.14 11.19 -13.00
CA ARG A 139 -23.28 9.97 -13.80
C ARG A 139 -22.37 10.05 -15.03
N HIS A 140 -21.32 9.25 -15.06
CA HIS A 140 -20.41 9.15 -16.19
C HIS A 140 -20.67 7.86 -16.99
N ARG A 141 -20.77 7.99 -18.31
CA ARG A 141 -21.13 6.91 -19.23
C ARG A 141 -19.89 6.21 -19.79
N THR A 142 -20.11 5.00 -20.32
CA THR A 142 -19.14 4.37 -21.21
C THR A 142 -19.08 5.16 -22.51
N ILE A 143 -17.89 5.63 -22.88
CA ILE A 143 -17.64 6.38 -24.13
C ILE A 143 -17.14 5.39 -25.19
N PRO A 144 -17.90 5.15 -26.28
CA PRO A 144 -17.44 4.29 -27.36
C PRO A 144 -16.17 4.83 -28.01
N GLY A 145 -15.22 3.93 -28.32
CA GLY A 145 -13.94 4.32 -28.94
C GLY A 145 -12.92 4.91 -27.96
N TYR A 146 -13.21 4.96 -26.65
CA TYR A 146 -12.21 5.35 -25.66
C TYR A 146 -11.10 4.28 -25.54
N PRO A 147 -9.80 4.66 -25.59
CA PRO A 147 -9.30 6.02 -25.56
C PRO A 147 -8.93 6.57 -26.96
N THR A 148 -8.99 5.78 -28.04
CA THR A 148 -8.38 6.09 -29.35
C THR A 148 -9.13 7.08 -30.24
N ASP A 149 -10.47 7.16 -30.17
CA ASP A 149 -11.30 8.03 -31.01
C ASP A 149 -11.43 9.44 -30.41
N THR A 150 -10.35 10.23 -30.47
CA THR A 150 -10.27 11.56 -29.83
C THR A 150 -11.38 12.51 -30.27
N ALA A 151 -11.75 12.50 -31.55
CA ALA A 151 -12.81 13.35 -32.09
C ALA A 151 -14.17 13.04 -31.47
N ARG A 152 -14.50 11.75 -31.31
CA ARG A 152 -15.74 11.34 -30.63
C ARG A 152 -15.68 11.60 -29.14
N ILE A 153 -14.55 11.30 -28.50
CA ILE A 153 -14.37 11.46 -27.05
C ILE A 153 -14.57 12.92 -26.64
N ILE A 154 -14.02 13.87 -27.41
CA ILE A 154 -14.09 15.31 -27.11
C ILE A 154 -15.28 15.94 -27.84
N SER A 155 -16.46 15.35 -27.68
CA SER A 155 -17.71 15.81 -28.32
C SER A 155 -18.91 15.65 -27.39
N GLU A 156 -20.09 16.08 -27.85
CA GLU A 156 -21.36 15.80 -27.15
C GLU A 156 -21.70 14.31 -27.08
N GLU A 157 -21.16 13.49 -27.98
CA GLU A 157 -21.34 12.03 -27.96
C GLU A 157 -20.33 11.30 -27.07
N GLY A 158 -19.28 12.01 -26.63
CA GLY A 158 -18.24 11.52 -25.73
C GLY A 158 -18.40 12.12 -24.33
N PHE A 159 -17.48 12.98 -23.93
CA PHE A 159 -17.51 13.65 -22.63
C PHE A 159 -18.79 14.46 -22.39
N GLY A 160 -19.44 15.00 -23.42
CA GLY A 160 -20.71 15.72 -23.25
C GLY A 160 -21.88 14.85 -22.77
N ARG A 161 -21.75 13.52 -22.80
CA ARG A 161 -22.72 12.59 -22.21
C ARG A 161 -22.58 12.44 -20.70
N ASN A 162 -21.48 12.90 -20.12
CA ASN A 162 -21.22 12.81 -18.70
C ASN A 162 -21.85 13.99 -17.98
N ASP A 163 -22.36 13.76 -16.78
CA ASP A 163 -22.79 14.85 -15.90
C ASP A 163 -21.56 15.67 -15.50
N TYR A 164 -21.66 17.00 -15.61
CA TYR A 164 -20.64 17.89 -15.07
C TYR A 164 -20.68 17.87 -13.54
N VAL A 165 -19.53 17.61 -12.90
CA VAL A 165 -19.37 17.69 -11.45
C VAL A 165 -19.18 19.16 -11.05
N GLU A 166 -20.19 19.72 -10.39
CA GLU A 166 -20.11 21.08 -9.85
C GLU A 166 -19.17 21.12 -8.63
N THR A 167 -17.95 21.59 -8.87
CA THR A 167 -16.93 21.83 -7.85
C THR A 167 -16.83 23.31 -7.51
N THR A 168 -16.59 23.58 -6.23
CA THR A 168 -16.53 24.93 -5.65
C THR A 168 -15.11 25.42 -5.44
N ARG A 169 -14.16 24.51 -5.21
CA ARG A 169 -12.75 24.83 -5.05
C ARG A 169 -11.98 24.62 -6.34
N ASP A 170 -10.88 25.34 -6.45
CA ASP A 170 -10.05 25.38 -7.64
C ASP A 170 -9.00 24.26 -7.70
N LEU A 171 -8.74 23.57 -6.59
CA LEU A 171 -7.94 22.35 -6.58
C LEU A 171 -8.84 21.15 -6.27
N VAL A 172 -9.14 20.36 -7.28
CA VAL A 172 -10.01 19.18 -7.18
C VAL A 172 -9.15 17.92 -7.17
N VAL A 173 -9.06 17.26 -6.02
CA VAL A 173 -8.38 15.98 -5.87
C VAL A 173 -9.34 14.86 -6.23
N VAL A 174 -9.02 14.12 -7.30
CA VAL A 174 -9.81 13.00 -7.79
C VAL A 174 -9.19 11.70 -7.31
N THR A 175 -9.94 10.94 -6.52
CA THR A 175 -9.51 9.68 -5.89
C THR A 175 -10.51 8.55 -6.13
N ALA A 176 -10.15 7.31 -5.75
CA ALA A 176 -11.00 6.13 -5.85
C ALA A 176 -10.57 5.02 -4.88
N PRO A 177 -11.42 4.01 -4.62
CA PRO A 177 -11.04 2.80 -3.89
C PRO A 177 -9.85 2.02 -4.48
N GLY A 178 -9.60 2.13 -5.79
CA GLY A 178 -8.50 1.44 -6.45
C GLY A 178 -8.28 1.79 -7.93
N PRO A 179 -7.44 1.01 -8.63
CA PRO A 179 -7.22 1.17 -10.07
C PRO A 179 -8.46 0.76 -10.89
N GLY A 180 -8.58 1.33 -12.08
CA GLY A 180 -9.71 1.04 -13.00
C GLY A 180 -11.02 1.77 -12.69
N SER A 181 -11.03 2.67 -11.70
CA SER A 181 -12.24 3.40 -11.30
C SER A 181 -12.59 4.62 -12.16
N GLY A 182 -11.81 4.90 -13.21
CA GLY A 182 -12.08 5.98 -14.16
C GLY A 182 -11.59 7.38 -13.75
N LYS A 183 -10.63 7.50 -12.82
CA LYS A 183 -10.10 8.79 -12.32
C LYS A 183 -9.61 9.72 -13.45
N LEU A 184 -8.71 9.24 -14.32
CA LEU A 184 -8.23 9.99 -15.48
C LEU A 184 -9.37 10.47 -16.38
N ALA A 185 -10.28 9.56 -16.77
CA ALA A 185 -11.40 9.89 -17.64
C ALA A 185 -12.33 10.95 -17.01
N THR A 186 -12.55 10.88 -15.70
CA THR A 186 -13.28 11.91 -14.95
C THR A 186 -12.57 13.25 -14.99
N CYS A 187 -11.25 13.29 -14.77
CA CYS A 187 -10.49 14.53 -14.83
C CYS A 187 -10.57 15.18 -16.22
N LEU A 188 -10.37 14.40 -17.29
CA LEU A 188 -10.43 14.92 -18.66
C LEU A 188 -11.86 15.37 -19.04
N SER A 189 -12.89 14.63 -18.61
CA SER A 189 -14.29 15.02 -18.79
C SER A 189 -14.59 16.35 -18.11
N GLN A 190 -14.08 16.55 -16.89
CA GLN A 190 -14.24 17.81 -16.18
C GLN A 190 -13.52 18.95 -16.88
N VAL A 191 -12.25 18.77 -17.28
CA VAL A 191 -11.51 19.78 -18.05
C VAL A 191 -12.30 20.17 -19.31
N TYR A 192 -12.80 19.21 -20.08
CA TYR A 192 -13.66 19.49 -21.23
C TYR A 192 -14.89 20.36 -20.89
N HIS A 193 -15.59 20.03 -19.80
CA HIS A 193 -16.77 20.79 -19.36
C HIS A 193 -16.45 22.19 -18.84
N GLU A 194 -15.29 22.40 -18.23
CA GLU A 194 -14.80 23.70 -17.78
C GLU A 194 -14.50 24.61 -18.98
N TYR A 195 -13.79 24.08 -20.00
CA TYR A 195 -13.53 24.84 -21.23
C TYR A 195 -14.81 25.23 -21.96
N LYS A 196 -15.82 24.35 -22.00
CA LYS A 196 -17.15 24.71 -22.52
C LYS A 196 -17.84 25.84 -21.76
N ARG A 197 -17.48 26.04 -20.49
CA ARG A 197 -17.99 27.10 -19.62
C ARG A 197 -17.08 28.33 -19.61
N GLY A 198 -16.01 28.35 -20.40
CA GLY A 198 -15.04 29.45 -20.45
C GLY A 198 -14.08 29.48 -19.25
N ILE A 199 -13.99 28.40 -18.48
CA ILE A 199 -13.09 28.27 -17.33
C ILE A 199 -11.82 27.55 -17.77
N GLN A 200 -10.66 28.18 -17.56
CA GLN A 200 -9.38 27.54 -17.80
C GLN A 200 -9.08 26.55 -16.69
N ALA A 201 -9.14 25.27 -17.05
CA ALA A 201 -8.82 24.16 -16.15
C ALA A 201 -7.72 23.29 -16.76
N GLY A 202 -7.09 22.46 -15.94
CA GLY A 202 -6.17 21.45 -16.43
C GLY A 202 -6.14 20.22 -15.57
N TYR A 203 -5.32 19.28 -16.00
CA TYR A 203 -5.15 17.97 -15.40
C TYR A 203 -3.71 17.79 -14.99
N ALA A 204 -3.44 17.22 -13.82
CA ALA A 204 -2.12 16.71 -13.46
C ALA A 204 -2.26 15.38 -12.71
N LYS A 205 -1.15 14.65 -12.60
CA LYS A 205 -1.13 13.36 -11.93
C LYS A 205 -0.19 13.36 -10.73
N PHE A 206 -0.69 12.84 -9.61
CA PHE A 206 0.09 12.64 -8.40
C PHE A 206 0.25 11.15 -8.12
N GLU A 207 1.47 10.67 -8.31
CA GLU A 207 1.91 9.33 -7.92
C GLU A 207 3.26 9.43 -7.19
N THR A 208 3.42 8.67 -6.12
CA THR A 208 4.68 8.66 -5.35
C THR A 208 5.75 7.82 -6.03
N PHE A 209 5.35 6.73 -6.69
CA PHE A 209 6.25 5.79 -7.36
C PHE A 209 5.81 5.54 -8.80
N PRO A 210 6.76 5.33 -9.74
CA PRO A 210 8.20 5.49 -9.55
C PRO A 210 8.59 6.96 -9.26
N ILE A 211 9.73 7.17 -8.61
CA ILE A 211 10.26 8.51 -8.36
C ILE A 211 11.06 8.94 -9.60
N TRP A 212 10.52 9.92 -10.32
CA TRP A 212 10.99 10.29 -11.67
C TRP A 212 12.44 10.77 -11.73
N ASN A 213 12.89 11.49 -10.69
CA ASN A 213 14.24 12.03 -10.60
C ASN A 213 15.24 11.08 -9.95
N LEU A 214 14.86 9.83 -9.67
CA LEU A 214 15.79 8.76 -9.33
C LEU A 214 16.04 7.88 -10.57
N PRO A 215 17.26 7.30 -10.69
CA PRO A 215 17.57 6.34 -11.75
C PRO A 215 16.60 5.15 -11.76
N LEU A 216 16.42 4.54 -12.94
CA LEU A 216 15.59 3.34 -13.11
C LEU A 216 16.05 2.19 -12.20
N GLU A 217 17.37 1.98 -12.14
CA GLU A 217 18.03 0.95 -11.31
C GLU A 217 18.18 1.36 -9.83
N HIS A 218 17.59 2.48 -9.41
CA HIS A 218 17.62 2.88 -8.01
C HIS A 218 16.77 1.90 -7.18
N PRO A 219 17.27 1.36 -6.04
CA PRO A 219 16.52 0.39 -5.22
C PRO A 219 15.10 0.82 -4.85
N VAL A 220 14.87 2.12 -4.62
CA VAL A 220 13.53 2.67 -4.37
C VAL A 220 12.56 2.43 -5.54
N ASN A 221 13.01 2.63 -6.78
CA ASN A 221 12.19 2.36 -7.97
C ASN A 221 12.04 0.85 -8.21
N LEU A 222 13.10 0.07 -8.00
CA LEU A 222 13.06 -1.39 -8.07
C LEU A 222 12.12 -2.00 -7.01
N ALA A 223 12.05 -1.43 -5.80
CA ALA A 223 11.12 -1.86 -4.77
C ALA A 223 9.66 -1.65 -5.16
N TYR A 224 9.37 -0.58 -5.92
CA TYR A 224 8.05 -0.38 -6.51
C TYR A 224 7.74 -1.44 -7.57
N GLU A 225 8.67 -1.72 -8.49
CA GLU A 225 8.53 -2.80 -9.50
C GLU A 225 8.27 -4.17 -8.82
N ALA A 226 9.00 -4.48 -7.74
CA ALA A 226 8.77 -5.69 -6.93
C ALA A 226 7.39 -5.70 -6.23
N ALA A 227 6.78 -4.54 -5.98
CA ALA A 227 5.48 -4.41 -5.35
C ALA A 227 4.31 -4.44 -6.35
N THR A 228 4.57 -4.33 -7.66
CA THR A 228 3.58 -4.25 -8.74
C THR A 228 3.76 -5.32 -9.81
N VAL A 229 4.52 -6.39 -9.55
CA VAL A 229 4.74 -7.50 -10.49
C VAL A 229 3.45 -8.18 -10.99
N ASP A 230 2.35 -8.01 -10.27
CA ASP A 230 1.01 -8.50 -10.60
C ASP A 230 0.21 -7.54 -11.51
N LEU A 231 0.60 -6.26 -11.57
CA LEU A 231 -0.07 -5.23 -12.36
C LEU A 231 0.57 -5.01 -13.75
N ASP A 232 1.66 -5.72 -14.05
CA ASP A 232 2.50 -5.53 -15.24
C ASP A 232 2.98 -4.08 -15.42
N ASP A 233 3.05 -3.32 -14.32
CA ASP A 233 3.62 -1.97 -14.31
C ASP A 233 5.15 -2.11 -14.25
N ILE A 234 5.82 -1.70 -15.33
CA ILE A 234 7.27 -1.83 -15.51
C ILE A 234 7.87 -0.44 -15.59
N ASN A 235 8.90 -0.19 -14.78
CA ASN A 235 9.65 1.06 -14.83
C ASN A 235 10.40 1.17 -16.17
N VAL A 236 10.31 2.34 -16.80
CA VAL A 236 10.98 2.63 -18.07
C VAL A 236 11.59 4.03 -18.02
N ILE A 237 12.58 4.28 -18.87
CA ILE A 237 13.03 5.66 -19.12
C ILE A 237 11.95 6.37 -19.92
N ASP A 238 11.57 7.57 -19.51
CA ASP A 238 10.61 8.40 -20.24
C ASP A 238 11.23 8.88 -21.57
N PRO A 239 10.80 8.32 -22.72
CA PRO A 239 11.38 8.68 -24.01
C PRO A 239 10.98 10.10 -24.43
N PHE A 240 9.84 10.61 -23.96
CA PHE A 240 9.34 11.93 -24.32
C PHE A 240 10.13 13.02 -23.59
N HIS A 241 10.39 12.83 -22.30
CA HIS A 241 11.19 13.77 -21.52
C HIS A 241 12.65 13.82 -22.01
N LEU A 242 13.20 12.65 -22.37
CA LEU A 242 14.54 12.55 -22.96
C LEU A 242 14.62 13.29 -24.31
N SER A 243 13.61 13.12 -25.17
CA SER A 243 13.55 13.80 -26.47
C SER A 243 13.38 15.32 -26.34
N ALA A 244 12.50 15.77 -25.43
CA ALA A 244 12.18 17.19 -25.27
C ALA A 244 13.28 17.97 -24.53
N TYR A 245 13.95 17.36 -23.56
CA TYR A 245 14.85 18.07 -22.63
C TYR A 245 16.26 17.49 -22.55
N GLY A 246 16.55 16.36 -23.20
CA GLY A 246 17.85 15.69 -23.13
C GLY A 246 18.15 15.08 -21.75
N LYS A 247 17.14 14.92 -20.89
CA LYS A 247 17.27 14.42 -19.51
C LYS A 247 16.65 13.04 -19.38
N GLN A 248 17.43 12.08 -18.86
CA GLN A 248 16.93 10.76 -18.53
C GLN A 248 16.22 10.81 -17.18
N VAL A 249 14.95 10.40 -17.16
CA VAL A 249 14.07 10.34 -15.99
C VAL A 249 13.27 9.05 -16.03
N THR A 250 12.80 8.60 -14.87
CA THR A 250 12.06 7.35 -14.73
C THR A 250 10.55 7.60 -14.82
N SER A 251 9.86 6.75 -15.57
CA SER A 251 8.40 6.64 -15.62
C SER A 251 8.03 5.15 -15.66
N TYR A 252 6.83 4.81 -16.07
CA TYR A 252 6.40 3.43 -16.26
C TYR A 252 5.60 3.26 -17.56
N ASN A 253 5.57 2.03 -18.06
CA ASN A 253 5.02 1.66 -19.36
C ASN A 253 3.62 2.24 -19.63
N ARG A 254 2.67 2.08 -18.69
CA ARG A 254 1.28 2.50 -18.89
C ARG A 254 1.13 4.00 -19.14
N ASP A 255 1.86 4.83 -18.40
CA ASP A 255 1.82 6.29 -18.59
C ASP A 255 2.52 6.70 -19.89
N VAL A 256 3.64 6.07 -20.22
CA VAL A 256 4.36 6.30 -21.48
C VAL A 256 3.50 5.91 -22.69
N GLU A 257 2.79 4.78 -22.62
CA GLU A 257 1.92 4.31 -23.70
C GLU A 257 0.69 5.21 -23.92
N VAL A 258 0.11 5.73 -22.83
CA VAL A 258 -1.10 6.57 -22.90
C VAL A 258 -0.78 8.05 -23.20
N PHE A 259 0.44 8.51 -22.91
CA PHE A 259 0.79 9.92 -23.00
C PHE A 259 0.54 10.59 -24.37
N PRO A 260 0.89 10.00 -25.54
CA PRO A 260 0.65 10.63 -26.85
C PRO A 260 -0.82 10.99 -27.08
N LEU A 261 -1.69 10.10 -26.62
CA LEU A 261 -3.12 10.26 -26.75
C LEU A 261 -3.63 11.34 -25.79
N LEU A 262 -3.17 11.32 -24.54
CA LEU A 262 -3.52 12.32 -23.53
C LEU A 262 -3.08 13.72 -23.97
N LYS A 263 -1.86 13.84 -24.52
CA LYS A 263 -1.34 15.08 -25.11
C LYS A 263 -2.26 15.61 -26.20
N SER A 264 -2.64 14.74 -27.15
CA SER A 264 -3.58 15.08 -28.23
C SER A 264 -4.94 15.55 -27.69
N MET A 265 -5.45 14.90 -26.64
CA MET A 265 -6.72 15.30 -26.03
C MET A 265 -6.63 16.68 -25.38
N LEU A 266 -5.55 16.96 -24.65
CA LEU A 266 -5.33 18.28 -24.05
C LEU A 266 -5.16 19.37 -25.12
N GLU A 267 -4.47 19.09 -26.22
CA GLU A 267 -4.34 20.04 -27.34
C GLU A 267 -5.70 20.37 -27.97
N VAL A 268 -6.59 19.38 -28.13
CA VAL A 268 -7.94 19.63 -28.67
C VAL A 268 -8.82 20.38 -27.67
N ILE A 269 -8.74 20.08 -26.37
CA ILE A 269 -9.59 20.72 -25.34
C ILE A 269 -9.11 22.15 -25.03
N ALA A 270 -7.80 22.31 -24.79
CA ALA A 270 -7.20 23.54 -24.28
C ALA A 270 -6.49 24.38 -25.35
N GLY A 271 -6.39 23.89 -26.59
CA GLY A 271 -5.66 24.52 -27.69
C GLY A 271 -4.16 24.24 -27.69
N ALA A 272 -3.58 23.83 -26.55
CA ALA A 272 -2.21 23.39 -26.42
C ALA A 272 -2.07 22.41 -25.24
N SER A 273 -1.09 21.50 -25.30
CA SER A 273 -0.70 20.70 -24.15
C SER A 273 0.38 21.43 -23.34
N PRO A 274 0.20 21.62 -22.02
CA PRO A 274 1.27 22.13 -21.15
C PRO A 274 2.40 21.09 -20.94
N TYR A 275 2.20 19.85 -21.37
CA TYR A 275 3.11 18.73 -21.12
C TYR A 275 3.80 18.25 -22.38
N GLN A 276 5.11 18.07 -22.30
CA GLN A 276 5.90 17.41 -23.35
C GLN A 276 6.20 15.95 -23.03
N SER A 277 5.97 15.52 -21.78
CA SER A 277 6.19 14.17 -21.28
C SER A 277 5.24 13.79 -20.14
N PRO A 278 5.05 12.49 -19.84
CA PRO A 278 4.32 12.07 -18.63
C PRO A 278 5.04 12.54 -17.35
N THR A 279 6.36 12.75 -17.39
CA THR A 279 7.09 13.37 -16.27
C THR A 279 6.61 14.80 -16.00
N ASP A 280 6.38 15.62 -17.02
CA ASP A 280 5.86 16.99 -16.84
C ASP A 280 4.41 16.97 -16.31
N MET A 281 3.62 16.00 -16.76
CA MET A 281 2.25 15.76 -16.30
C MET A 281 2.20 15.40 -14.80
N GLY A 282 3.25 14.75 -14.30
CA GLY A 282 3.44 14.44 -12.89
C GLY A 282 3.71 15.69 -12.03
N VAL A 283 3.39 15.58 -10.75
CA VAL A 283 3.69 16.63 -9.74
C VAL A 283 4.56 16.14 -8.57
N ASN A 284 5.12 14.93 -8.65
CA ASN A 284 5.81 14.27 -7.53
C ASN A 284 7.12 14.96 -7.13
N MET A 285 7.25 15.28 -5.84
CA MET A 285 8.43 15.91 -5.22
C MET A 285 9.18 15.00 -4.25
N ALA A 286 8.77 13.73 -4.09
CA ALA A 286 9.31 12.82 -3.09
C ALA A 286 10.84 12.65 -3.18
N GLY A 287 11.41 12.53 -4.39
CA GLY A 287 12.85 12.37 -4.56
C GLY A 287 13.68 13.53 -4.03
N TYR A 288 13.15 14.75 -4.00
CA TYR A 288 13.85 15.92 -3.45
C TYR A 288 13.84 15.97 -1.91
N ALA A 289 12.97 15.18 -1.28
CA ALA A 289 12.85 15.09 0.18
C ALA A 289 13.63 13.90 0.77
N MET A 290 14.30 13.09 -0.05
CA MET A 290 15.27 12.11 0.45
C MET A 290 16.45 12.84 1.11
N SER A 291 16.62 12.62 2.42
CA SER A 291 17.68 13.23 3.23
C SER A 291 18.88 12.30 3.40
N ASP A 292 18.69 10.99 3.24
CA ASP A 292 19.75 9.97 3.29
C ASP A 292 19.51 8.87 2.26
N ASP A 293 20.19 8.96 1.13
CA ASP A 293 20.08 8.01 0.03
C ASP A 293 20.45 6.57 0.44
N ALA A 294 21.49 6.40 1.26
CA ALA A 294 21.94 5.09 1.71
C ALA A 294 20.90 4.41 2.60
N ALA A 295 20.24 5.16 3.49
CA ALA A 295 19.15 4.64 4.32
C ALA A 295 17.95 4.20 3.48
N CYS A 296 17.56 4.98 2.47
CA CYS A 296 16.49 4.61 1.53
C CYS A 296 16.86 3.39 0.67
N ARG A 297 18.11 3.30 0.20
CA ARG A 297 18.59 2.13 -0.56
C ARG A 297 18.50 0.86 0.25
N GLU A 298 18.99 0.87 1.49
CA GLU A 298 18.94 -0.29 2.38
C GLU A 298 17.49 -0.71 2.64
N ALA A 299 16.63 0.25 2.99
CA ALA A 299 15.23 -0.04 3.30
C ALA A 299 14.45 -0.58 2.09
N ALA A 300 14.74 -0.06 0.90
CA ALA A 300 14.17 -0.53 -0.36
C ALA A 300 14.66 -1.94 -0.73
N ASN A 301 15.96 -2.22 -0.57
CA ASN A 301 16.54 -3.55 -0.76
C ASN A 301 15.85 -4.59 0.13
N GLN A 302 15.65 -4.27 1.42
CA GLN A 302 14.90 -5.14 2.33
C GLN A 302 13.43 -5.30 1.91
N GLU A 303 12.77 -4.28 1.35
CA GLU A 303 11.42 -4.42 0.77
C GLU A 303 11.40 -5.40 -0.40
N ILE A 304 12.38 -5.35 -1.32
CA ILE A 304 12.46 -6.27 -2.46
C ILE A 304 12.54 -7.73 -1.97
N ILE A 305 13.42 -8.03 -1.00
CA ILE A 305 13.55 -9.38 -0.43
C ILE A 305 12.24 -9.81 0.26
N ARG A 306 11.56 -8.89 0.97
CA ARG A 306 10.25 -9.18 1.59
C ARG A 306 9.18 -9.49 0.53
N ARG A 307 9.19 -8.82 -0.62
CA ARG A 307 8.27 -9.10 -1.74
C ARG A 307 8.53 -10.46 -2.37
N TYR A 308 9.79 -10.87 -2.48
CA TYR A 308 10.15 -12.19 -2.99
C TYR A 308 9.57 -13.32 -2.12
N TYR A 309 9.80 -13.26 -0.80
CA TYR A 309 9.25 -14.24 0.13
C TYR A 309 7.72 -14.23 0.15
N LYS A 310 7.10 -13.04 0.06
CA LYS A 310 5.64 -12.95 -0.01
C LYS A 310 5.10 -13.65 -1.25
N ALA A 311 5.68 -13.41 -2.43
CA ALA A 311 5.28 -14.06 -3.68
C ALA A 311 5.39 -15.59 -3.58
N LEU A 312 6.51 -16.10 -3.05
CA LEU A 312 6.71 -17.55 -2.82
C LEU A 312 5.63 -18.16 -1.91
N VAL A 313 5.27 -17.48 -0.82
CA VAL A 313 4.26 -17.95 0.12
C VAL A 313 2.86 -17.91 -0.51
N ASP A 314 2.53 -16.85 -1.24
CA ASP A 314 1.23 -16.69 -1.89
C ASP A 314 1.04 -17.75 -3.00
N GLU A 315 2.05 -17.94 -3.86
CA GLU A 315 2.05 -19.01 -4.88
C GLU A 315 1.91 -20.40 -4.24
N ARG A 316 2.62 -20.64 -3.13
CA ARG A 316 2.53 -21.91 -2.41
C ARG A 316 1.15 -22.15 -1.79
N ARG A 317 0.49 -21.10 -1.30
CA ARG A 317 -0.86 -21.13 -0.70
C ARG A 317 -1.94 -21.39 -1.74
N GLU A 318 -1.77 -20.80 -2.91
CA GLU A 318 -2.72 -20.88 -4.01
C GLU A 318 -2.43 -22.03 -4.97
N GLU A 319 -1.34 -22.76 -4.76
CA GLU A 319 -0.84 -23.84 -5.61
C GLU A 319 -0.67 -23.38 -7.07
N ARG A 320 -0.13 -22.16 -7.23
CA ARG A 320 0.20 -21.55 -8.52
C ARG A 320 1.65 -21.81 -8.91
N ASP A 321 1.92 -21.69 -10.21
CA ASP A 321 3.28 -21.69 -10.74
C ASP A 321 4.07 -20.46 -10.25
N ALA A 322 5.40 -20.55 -10.29
CA ALA A 322 6.34 -19.58 -9.72
C ALA A 322 6.52 -18.29 -10.54
N LEU A 323 5.44 -17.76 -11.14
CA LEU A 323 5.52 -16.64 -12.07
C LEU A 323 5.89 -15.30 -11.40
N LEU A 324 5.26 -14.98 -10.27
CA LEU A 324 5.45 -13.70 -9.58
C LEU A 324 6.76 -13.71 -8.82
N SER A 325 7.11 -14.82 -8.16
CA SER A 325 8.38 -14.93 -7.45
C SER A 325 9.58 -14.89 -8.40
N GLU A 326 9.50 -15.48 -9.60
CA GLU A 326 10.52 -15.34 -10.64
C GLU A 326 10.68 -13.89 -11.12
N ARG A 327 9.57 -13.16 -11.30
CA ARG A 327 9.61 -11.72 -11.64
C ARG A 327 10.31 -10.90 -10.56
N VAL A 328 9.97 -11.12 -9.29
CA VAL A 328 10.65 -10.42 -8.19
C VAL A 328 12.12 -10.84 -8.08
N ALA A 329 12.47 -12.09 -8.38
CA ALA A 329 13.86 -12.55 -8.40
C ALA A 329 14.70 -11.83 -9.47
N MET A 330 14.11 -11.50 -10.63
CA MET A 330 14.77 -10.64 -11.61
C MET A 330 15.05 -9.24 -11.06
N VAL A 331 14.10 -8.66 -10.32
CA VAL A 331 14.30 -7.36 -9.63
C VAL A 331 15.39 -7.45 -8.57
N MET A 332 15.46 -8.54 -7.80
CA MET A 332 16.55 -8.80 -6.84
C MET A 332 17.91 -8.82 -7.54
N SER A 333 18.00 -9.47 -8.70
CA SER A 333 19.22 -9.52 -9.52
C SER A 333 19.64 -8.12 -9.98
N LYS A 334 18.70 -7.29 -10.46
CA LYS A 334 18.97 -5.88 -10.83
C LYS A 334 19.48 -5.06 -9.64
N ALA A 335 18.87 -5.24 -8.46
CA ALA A 335 19.27 -4.56 -7.22
C ALA A 335 20.58 -5.10 -6.62
N GLY A 336 21.08 -6.25 -7.09
CA GLY A 336 22.27 -6.89 -6.56
C GLY A 336 22.09 -7.48 -5.15
N VAL A 337 20.87 -7.93 -4.82
CA VAL A 337 20.53 -8.48 -3.50
C VAL A 337 20.05 -9.93 -3.60
N SER A 338 20.15 -10.64 -2.49
CA SER A 338 19.81 -12.04 -2.32
C SER A 338 19.02 -12.26 -1.02
N THR A 339 18.50 -13.45 -0.81
CA THR A 339 17.85 -13.81 0.46
C THR A 339 18.81 -13.79 1.64
N ALA A 340 20.12 -13.91 1.40
CA ALA A 340 21.15 -13.86 2.44
C ALA A 340 21.34 -12.46 3.04
N ASP A 341 20.95 -11.41 2.31
CA ASP A 341 21.05 -10.02 2.77
C ASP A 341 19.96 -9.65 3.78
N ARG A 342 19.01 -10.55 4.03
CA ARG A 342 18.04 -10.45 5.12
C ARG A 342 18.57 -11.20 6.35
N ALA A 343 19.10 -10.46 7.33
CA ALA A 343 19.86 -10.98 8.47
C ALA A 343 19.15 -12.09 9.29
N VAL A 344 17.82 -12.10 9.30
CA VAL A 344 17.01 -13.10 10.04
C VAL A 344 16.81 -14.43 9.32
N VAL A 345 17.13 -14.54 8.03
CA VAL A 345 16.88 -15.77 7.25
C VAL A 345 17.80 -16.91 7.71
N ALA A 346 19.12 -16.72 7.62
CA ALA A 346 20.08 -17.77 7.96
C ALA A 346 19.94 -18.26 9.42
N PRO A 347 19.82 -17.39 10.44
CA PRO A 347 19.63 -17.83 11.83
C PRO A 347 18.37 -18.66 12.04
N ALA A 348 17.27 -18.38 11.33
CA ALA A 348 16.06 -19.20 11.42
C ALA A 348 16.29 -20.59 10.81
N LEU A 349 16.94 -20.66 9.64
CA LEU A 349 17.26 -21.91 8.95
C LEU A 349 18.25 -22.77 9.74
N ASP A 350 19.25 -22.17 10.37
CA ASP A 350 20.24 -22.87 11.20
C ASP A 350 19.57 -23.54 12.41
N VAL A 351 18.58 -22.88 13.02
CA VAL A 351 17.81 -23.46 14.14
C VAL A 351 16.90 -24.59 13.65
N GLU A 352 16.29 -24.47 12.47
CA GLU A 352 15.53 -25.57 11.86
C GLU A 352 16.43 -26.78 11.61
N ALA A 353 17.61 -26.58 11.01
CA ALA A 353 18.58 -27.63 10.73
C ALA A 353 19.07 -28.31 12.01
N ALA A 354 19.38 -27.54 13.06
CA ALA A 354 19.89 -28.05 14.32
C ALA A 354 18.84 -28.80 15.15
N THR A 355 17.55 -28.47 15.01
CA THR A 355 16.47 -29.04 15.83
C THR A 355 15.58 -30.03 15.09
N GLY A 356 15.61 -30.04 13.76
CA GLY A 356 14.72 -30.83 12.91
C GLY A 356 13.24 -30.38 12.95
N GLY A 357 12.95 -29.22 13.55
CA GLY A 357 11.60 -28.69 13.68
C GLY A 357 11.50 -27.23 13.24
N PRO A 358 10.28 -26.69 13.06
CA PRO A 358 10.09 -25.31 12.64
C PRO A 358 10.78 -24.31 13.57
N ALA A 359 11.34 -23.27 13.00
CA ALA A 359 12.12 -22.25 13.69
C ALA A 359 11.76 -20.84 13.21
N SER A 360 12.19 -19.86 13.99
CA SER A 360 11.99 -18.44 13.69
C SER A 360 13.14 -17.58 14.21
N ALA A 361 13.38 -16.44 13.57
CA ALA A 361 14.33 -15.44 14.03
C ALA A 361 13.78 -14.03 13.82
N MET A 362 14.17 -13.11 14.70
CA MET A 362 13.82 -11.69 14.68
C MET A 362 15.05 -10.83 14.93
N GLU A 363 15.18 -9.75 14.18
CA GLU A 363 16.17 -8.71 14.39
C GLU A 363 15.53 -7.56 15.16
N LEU A 364 16.07 -7.25 16.33
CA LEU A 364 15.63 -6.14 17.16
C LEU A 364 16.18 -4.80 16.66
N ALA A 365 15.64 -3.69 17.16
CA ALA A 365 16.04 -2.35 16.74
C ALA A 365 17.53 -2.01 17.00
N ASP A 366 18.18 -2.74 17.92
CA ASP A 366 19.61 -2.64 18.24
C ASP A 366 20.50 -3.56 17.38
N GLY A 367 19.91 -4.32 16.43
CA GLY A 367 20.59 -5.30 15.58
C GLY A 367 20.75 -6.68 16.22
N THR A 368 20.27 -6.90 17.44
CA THR A 368 20.36 -8.21 18.09
C THR A 368 19.45 -9.22 17.40
N ILE A 369 20.01 -10.37 17.00
CA ILE A 369 19.23 -11.48 16.46
C ILE A 369 18.74 -12.39 17.59
N ILE A 370 17.42 -12.52 17.69
CA ILE A 370 16.73 -13.39 18.64
C ILE A 370 16.09 -14.55 17.89
N THR A 371 16.40 -15.78 18.28
CA THR A 371 15.83 -16.98 17.69
C THR A 371 14.78 -17.66 18.57
N GLY A 372 13.91 -18.45 17.95
CA GLY A 372 12.95 -19.31 18.60
C GLY A 372 12.92 -20.68 17.95
N LYS A 373 12.78 -21.71 18.79
CA LYS A 373 12.64 -23.10 18.36
C LYS A 373 11.31 -23.67 18.86
N THR A 374 10.77 -24.61 18.10
CA THR A 374 9.60 -25.36 18.55
C THR A 374 9.97 -26.23 19.77
N SER A 375 9.14 -26.21 20.81
CA SER A 375 9.27 -27.04 22.01
C SER A 375 7.98 -27.84 22.24
N GLU A 376 7.88 -28.55 23.37
CA GLU A 376 6.64 -29.22 23.77
C GLU A 376 5.53 -28.22 24.14
N LEU A 377 5.91 -27.11 24.77
CA LEU A 377 4.98 -26.07 25.23
C LEU A 377 4.71 -25.00 24.18
N LEU A 378 5.73 -24.57 23.43
CA LEU A 378 5.67 -23.37 22.58
C LEU A 378 5.93 -23.70 21.11
N GLY A 379 5.19 -23.04 20.22
CA GLY A 379 5.62 -22.86 18.83
C GLY A 379 6.87 -21.96 18.74
N CYS A 380 7.62 -22.07 17.64
CA CYS A 380 8.83 -21.28 17.42
C CYS A 380 8.59 -19.77 17.49
N SER A 381 7.54 -19.26 16.84
CA SER A 381 7.15 -17.85 16.85
C SER A 381 6.89 -17.33 18.27
N SER A 382 6.16 -18.10 19.09
CA SER A 382 5.87 -17.74 20.48
C SER A 382 7.13 -17.77 21.34
N ALA A 383 8.02 -18.75 21.13
CA ALA A 383 9.30 -18.83 21.83
C ALA A 383 10.22 -17.66 21.49
N MET A 384 10.34 -17.32 20.20
CA MET A 384 11.09 -16.15 19.73
C MET A 384 10.53 -14.85 20.33
N LEU A 385 9.21 -14.69 20.33
CA LEU A 385 8.54 -13.52 20.91
C LEU A 385 8.89 -13.35 22.39
N LEU A 386 8.77 -14.40 23.20
CA LEU A 386 9.16 -14.33 24.62
C LEU A 386 10.66 -14.04 24.79
N ASN A 387 11.52 -14.65 23.99
CA ASN A 387 12.97 -14.38 24.04
C ASN A 387 13.28 -12.92 23.72
N ALA A 388 12.58 -12.34 22.74
CA ALA A 388 12.75 -10.95 22.32
C ALA A 388 12.32 -9.99 23.43
N LEU A 389 11.15 -10.22 24.02
CA LEU A 389 10.65 -9.41 25.14
C LEU A 389 11.55 -9.50 26.37
N LYS A 390 12.11 -10.69 26.66
CA LYS A 390 13.08 -10.85 27.74
C LYS A 390 14.35 -10.04 27.48
N HIS A 391 14.88 -10.09 26.26
CA HIS A 391 16.06 -9.34 25.89
C HIS A 391 15.84 -7.84 26.04
N LEU A 392 14.77 -7.31 25.43
CA LEU A 392 14.40 -5.88 25.51
C LEU A 392 14.18 -5.42 26.95
N ALA A 393 13.55 -6.26 27.77
CA ALA A 393 13.31 -5.95 29.17
C ALA A 393 14.54 -6.18 30.07
N GLY A 394 15.69 -6.65 29.56
CA GLY A 394 16.88 -6.96 30.36
C GLY A 394 16.65 -8.11 31.36
N ILE A 395 15.82 -9.09 31.01
CA ILE A 395 15.47 -10.25 31.83
C ILE A 395 16.33 -11.45 31.43
N GLU A 396 16.91 -12.14 32.41
CA GLU A 396 17.76 -13.31 32.16
C GLU A 396 17.03 -14.42 31.39
N LYS A 397 17.74 -15.08 30.48
CA LYS A 397 17.20 -16.15 29.62
C LYS A 397 16.66 -17.35 30.40
N SER A 398 17.11 -17.58 31.62
CA SER A 398 16.63 -18.63 32.54
C SER A 398 15.25 -18.36 33.15
N VAL A 399 14.82 -17.10 33.24
CA VAL A 399 13.56 -16.72 33.93
C VAL A 399 12.32 -17.18 33.15
N ASN A 400 11.41 -17.89 33.82
CA ASN A 400 10.14 -18.26 33.23
C ASN A 400 9.11 -17.13 33.40
N LEU A 401 8.66 -16.55 32.28
CA LEU A 401 7.68 -15.46 32.30
C LEU A 401 6.22 -15.93 32.39
N LEU A 402 5.96 -17.19 32.04
CA LEU A 402 4.62 -17.76 32.04
C LEU A 402 4.45 -18.62 33.28
N ALA A 403 3.54 -18.24 34.17
CA ALA A 403 3.21 -19.02 35.35
C ALA A 403 2.48 -20.32 34.93
N PRO A 404 2.73 -21.47 35.58
CA PRO A 404 2.03 -22.73 35.29
C PRO A 404 0.50 -22.57 35.32
N ASP A 405 -0.04 -21.87 36.33
CA ASP A 405 -1.46 -21.60 36.51
C ASP A 405 -2.08 -20.75 35.38
N SER A 406 -1.25 -20.06 34.57
CA SER A 406 -1.70 -19.32 33.38
C SER A 406 -1.71 -20.17 32.10
N ILE A 407 -0.94 -21.26 32.08
CA ILE A 407 -0.77 -22.16 30.93
C ILE A 407 -1.76 -23.32 30.99
N GLU A 408 -1.87 -23.96 32.16
CA GLU A 408 -2.62 -25.20 32.35
C GLU A 408 -4.08 -25.11 31.88
N PRO A 409 -4.85 -24.04 32.19
CA PRO A 409 -6.22 -23.92 31.71
C PRO A 409 -6.32 -23.87 30.18
N ILE A 410 -5.35 -23.21 29.52
CA ILE A 410 -5.33 -23.09 28.06
C ILE A 410 -5.05 -24.47 27.43
N GLN A 411 -4.05 -25.19 27.92
CA GLN A 411 -3.72 -26.53 27.41
C GLN A 411 -4.84 -27.54 27.65
N THR A 412 -5.48 -27.47 28.83
CA THR A 412 -6.64 -28.30 29.19
C THR A 412 -7.80 -28.04 28.24
N LEU A 413 -8.14 -26.77 28.00
CA LEU A 413 -9.17 -26.38 27.03
C LEU A 413 -8.88 -26.95 25.63
N LYS A 414 -7.66 -26.77 25.12
CA LYS A 414 -7.27 -27.24 23.79
C LYS A 414 -7.38 -28.76 23.66
N THR A 415 -6.85 -29.49 24.62
CA THR A 415 -6.68 -30.95 24.50
C THR A 415 -7.92 -31.73 24.93
N GLN A 416 -8.59 -31.31 26.01
CA GLN A 416 -9.71 -32.05 26.60
C GLN A 416 -11.08 -31.60 26.08
N HIS A 417 -11.24 -30.32 25.69
CA HIS A 417 -12.55 -29.78 25.31
C HIS A 417 -12.65 -29.44 23.81
N LEU A 418 -11.58 -28.91 23.21
CA LEU A 418 -11.57 -28.54 21.78
C LEU A 418 -11.04 -29.66 20.86
N GLY A 419 -10.61 -30.80 21.42
CA GLY A 419 -10.15 -31.96 20.68
C GLY A 419 -8.84 -31.76 19.90
N SER A 420 -8.07 -30.72 20.21
CA SER A 420 -6.76 -30.50 19.59
C SER A 420 -5.75 -31.52 20.10
N ARG A 421 -5.07 -32.20 19.18
CA ARG A 421 -3.92 -33.07 19.51
C ARG A 421 -2.63 -32.28 19.76
N ASN A 422 -2.60 -30.98 19.46
CA ASN A 422 -1.41 -30.14 19.64
C ASN A 422 -1.60 -29.25 20.88
N PRO A 423 -0.86 -29.51 21.98
CA PRO A 423 -0.94 -28.72 23.21
C PRO A 423 -0.11 -27.43 23.16
N ARG A 424 0.63 -27.19 22.06
CA ARG A 424 1.50 -26.01 21.92
C ARG A 424 0.68 -24.72 21.90
N LEU A 425 1.24 -23.69 22.54
CA LEU A 425 0.65 -22.37 22.58
C LEU A 425 1.05 -21.53 21.35
N HIS A 426 0.06 -20.94 20.69
CA HIS A 426 0.24 -19.92 19.65
C HIS A 426 0.58 -18.56 20.25
N THR A 427 0.95 -17.59 19.40
CA THR A 427 1.40 -16.26 19.86
C THR A 427 0.32 -15.52 20.67
N ASP A 428 -0.95 -15.63 20.28
CA ASP A 428 -2.08 -15.03 21.00
C ASP A 428 -2.27 -15.64 22.39
N GLU A 429 -2.29 -16.96 22.50
CA GLU A 429 -2.41 -17.72 23.75
C GLU A 429 -1.24 -17.40 24.70
N VAL A 430 -0.02 -17.26 24.16
CA VAL A 430 1.16 -16.84 24.94
C VAL A 430 1.03 -15.41 25.44
N LEU A 431 0.54 -14.48 24.62
CA LEU A 431 0.32 -13.09 25.05
C LEU A 431 -0.76 -13.00 26.12
N ILE A 432 -1.82 -13.81 26.03
CA ILE A 432 -2.85 -13.92 27.07
C ILE A 432 -2.23 -14.46 28.37
N ALA A 433 -1.49 -15.57 28.31
CA ALA A 433 -0.84 -16.15 29.48
C ALA A 433 0.20 -15.20 30.12
N LEU A 434 0.95 -14.46 29.30
CA LEU A 434 1.89 -13.43 29.75
C LEU A 434 1.17 -12.27 30.45
N SER A 435 0.05 -11.82 29.88
CA SER A 435 -0.79 -10.76 30.47
C SER A 435 -1.38 -11.18 31.83
N VAL A 436 -1.85 -12.42 31.95
CA VAL A 436 -2.30 -12.98 33.24
C VAL A 436 -1.14 -13.04 34.23
N SER A 437 0.03 -13.51 33.81
CA SER A 437 1.23 -13.59 34.64
C SER A 437 1.73 -12.21 35.11
N ALA A 438 1.56 -11.17 34.29
CA ALA A 438 1.94 -9.80 34.62
C ALA A 438 1.21 -9.21 35.84
N SER A 439 0.07 -9.78 36.24
CA SER A 439 -0.63 -9.37 37.47
C SER A 439 0.11 -9.72 38.76
N ARG A 440 1.02 -10.70 38.71
CA ARG A 440 1.74 -11.25 39.88
C ARG A 440 3.27 -11.30 39.71
N SER A 441 3.80 -11.06 38.52
CA SER A 441 5.24 -11.01 38.23
C SER A 441 5.64 -9.68 37.62
N ALA A 442 6.62 -9.03 38.25
CA ALA A 442 7.21 -7.78 37.75
C ALA A 442 7.96 -8.00 36.43
N GLU A 443 8.59 -9.15 36.25
CA GLU A 443 9.29 -9.56 35.04
C GLU A 443 8.32 -9.72 33.87
N ALA A 444 7.19 -10.40 34.08
CA ALA A 444 6.16 -10.55 33.05
C ALA A 444 5.55 -9.19 32.66
N SER A 445 5.32 -8.30 33.64
CA SER A 445 4.84 -6.94 33.39
C SER A 445 5.83 -6.11 32.56
N ARG A 446 7.12 -6.17 32.91
CA ARG A 446 8.19 -5.52 32.13
C ARG A 446 8.27 -6.07 30.71
N ALA A 447 8.24 -7.39 30.53
CA ALA A 447 8.24 -8.00 29.20
C ALA A 447 7.04 -7.55 28.36
N LEU A 448 5.84 -7.46 28.93
CA LEU A 448 4.64 -7.01 28.22
C LEU A 448 4.76 -5.54 27.75
N ALA A 449 5.40 -4.68 28.54
CA ALA A 449 5.61 -3.27 28.20
C ALA A 449 6.53 -3.06 26.97
N GLU A 450 7.35 -4.06 26.63
CA GLU A 450 8.28 -4.04 25.50
C GLU A 450 7.64 -4.39 24.14
N LEU A 451 6.38 -4.85 24.11
CA LEU A 451 5.70 -5.22 22.85
C LEU A 451 5.70 -4.10 21.80
N LYS A 452 5.58 -2.85 22.24
CA LYS A 452 5.61 -1.66 21.36
C LYS A 452 6.93 -1.50 20.61
N ASN A 453 8.03 -2.02 21.15
CA ASN A 453 9.37 -1.90 20.59
C ASN A 453 9.64 -2.95 19.50
N LEU A 454 8.70 -3.88 19.26
CA LEU A 454 8.77 -4.85 18.17
C LEU A 454 8.31 -4.28 16.82
N ARG A 455 7.67 -3.10 16.81
CA ARG A 455 7.17 -2.49 15.58
C ARG A 455 8.33 -2.17 14.64
N GLY A 456 8.23 -2.64 13.40
CA GLY A 456 9.25 -2.48 12.37
C GLY A 456 10.40 -3.49 12.46
N CYS A 457 10.41 -4.39 13.45
CA CYS A 457 11.39 -5.47 13.52
C CYS A 457 11.13 -6.48 12.39
N ASP A 458 12.21 -6.97 11.80
CA ASP A 458 12.17 -7.99 10.77
C ASP A 458 12.12 -9.38 11.40
N CYS A 459 11.26 -10.24 10.85
CA CYS A 459 11.10 -11.62 11.29
C CYS A 459 11.15 -12.58 10.09
N HIS A 460 11.72 -13.76 10.30
CA HIS A 460 11.67 -14.86 9.36
C HIS A 460 11.27 -16.17 10.04
N THR A 461 10.43 -16.97 9.37
CA THR A 461 9.96 -18.27 9.86
C THR A 461 10.22 -19.36 8.83
N THR A 462 10.68 -20.53 9.27
CA THR A 462 10.98 -21.63 8.34
C THR A 462 9.74 -22.38 7.84
N THR A 463 8.56 -21.98 8.33
CA THR A 463 7.26 -22.45 7.86
C THR A 463 6.28 -21.31 7.68
N ILE A 464 5.34 -21.47 6.75
CA ILE A 464 4.18 -20.60 6.55
C ILE A 464 3.37 -20.55 7.85
N LEU A 465 3.14 -19.33 8.34
CA LEU A 465 2.35 -19.08 9.54
C LEU A 465 0.85 -19.35 9.33
N GLY A 466 0.18 -19.72 10.42
CA GLY A 466 -1.28 -19.74 10.49
C GLY A 466 -1.85 -18.34 10.67
N SER A 467 -3.14 -18.17 10.34
CA SER A 467 -3.83 -16.87 10.37
C SER A 467 -3.77 -16.16 11.73
N VAL A 468 -3.77 -16.91 12.84
CA VAL A 468 -3.63 -16.37 14.20
C VAL A 468 -2.28 -15.69 14.39
N ASP A 469 -1.18 -16.40 14.13
CA ASP A 469 0.18 -15.87 14.33
C ASP A 469 0.47 -14.71 13.36
N GLU A 470 -0.02 -14.78 12.13
CA GLU A 470 0.06 -13.65 11.19
C GLU A 470 -0.70 -12.42 11.67
N GLY A 471 -1.91 -12.61 12.23
CA GLY A 471 -2.72 -11.53 12.77
C GLY A 471 -2.02 -10.81 13.92
N ILE A 472 -1.42 -11.57 14.85
CA ILE A 472 -0.67 -11.00 15.98
C ILE A 472 0.54 -10.21 15.51
N PHE A 473 1.39 -10.78 14.64
CA PHE A 473 2.55 -10.05 14.13
C PHE A 473 2.16 -8.80 13.35
N ARG A 474 1.08 -8.84 12.56
CA ARG A 474 0.54 -7.67 11.86
C ARG A 474 0.13 -6.57 12.84
N ASN A 475 -0.57 -6.93 13.93
CA ASN A 475 -0.99 -5.97 14.96
C ASN A 475 0.20 -5.35 15.70
N LEU A 476 1.26 -6.13 15.94
CA LEU A 476 2.51 -5.66 16.52
C LEU A 476 3.35 -4.83 15.53
N GLY A 477 3.03 -4.86 14.24
CA GLY A 477 3.79 -4.19 13.19
C GLY A 477 5.13 -4.85 12.89
N VAL A 478 5.26 -6.16 13.15
CA VAL A 478 6.45 -6.97 12.81
C VAL A 478 6.40 -7.35 11.33
N LEU A 479 7.53 -7.23 10.64
CA LEU A 479 7.65 -7.50 9.20
C LEU A 479 8.07 -8.96 8.99
N VAL A 480 7.07 -9.84 8.82
CA VAL A 480 7.29 -11.28 8.71
C VAL A 480 7.54 -11.70 7.26
N THR A 481 8.49 -12.62 7.09
CA THR A 481 8.72 -13.43 5.89
C THR A 481 8.72 -14.90 6.28
N SER A 482 8.40 -15.79 5.33
CA SER A 482 8.40 -17.23 5.61
C SER A 482 8.97 -18.01 4.44
N GLU A 483 9.68 -19.10 4.73
CA GLU A 483 9.92 -20.15 3.75
C GLU A 483 8.58 -20.71 3.23
N PRO A 484 8.46 -21.07 1.94
CA PRO A 484 7.23 -21.59 1.33
C PRO A 484 6.99 -23.06 1.70
N LYS A 485 7.09 -23.39 2.98
CA LYS A 485 6.98 -24.75 3.54
C LYS A 485 5.85 -24.79 4.57
N TYR A 486 4.99 -25.79 4.50
CA TYR A 486 4.02 -26.07 5.56
C TYR A 486 4.61 -27.03 6.58
N GLN A 487 4.31 -26.81 7.86
CA GLN A 487 4.71 -27.74 8.93
C GLN A 487 4.13 -29.15 8.72
N ARG A 488 2.90 -29.27 8.22
CA ARG A 488 2.21 -30.54 7.98
C ARG A 488 1.92 -30.75 6.50
N LYS A 489 2.20 -31.96 6.01
CA LYS A 489 1.87 -32.42 4.65
C LYS A 489 0.43 -32.96 4.59
N THR A 490 -0.57 -32.12 4.86
CA THR A 490 -1.99 -32.47 4.69
C THR A 490 -2.57 -31.87 3.41
N LEU A 491 -3.48 -32.60 2.76
CA LEU A 491 -4.16 -32.19 1.53
C LEU A 491 -5.24 -31.11 1.80
N TYR A 492 -5.99 -31.24 2.90
CA TYR A 492 -6.98 -30.24 3.32
C TYR A 492 -6.35 -29.24 4.30
N ARG A 493 -6.66 -27.95 4.11
CA ARG A 493 -6.21 -26.85 4.98
C ARG A 493 -7.36 -25.87 5.19
N LYS A 494 -7.64 -25.56 6.46
CA LYS A 494 -8.61 -24.52 6.83
C LYS A 494 -7.91 -23.17 6.69
N ARG A 495 -8.49 -22.28 5.87
CA ARG A 495 -8.00 -20.91 5.66
C ARG A 495 -8.24 -20.04 6.89
#